data_AF-A0A5B6U349-F1
#
_entry.id   AF-A0A5B6U349-F1
#
_cell.length_a   1.000
_cell.length_b   1.000
_cell.length_c   1.000
_cell.angle_alpha   90.00
_cell.angle_beta   90.00
_cell.angle_gamma   90.00
#
_symmetry.space_group_name_H-M   'P 1'
#
loop_
_entity.id
_entity.type
_entity.pdbx_description
1 polymer ?
#
loop_
_entity_poly.entity_id
_entity_poly.type
_entity_poly.pdbx_seq_one_letter_code
_entity_poly.pdbx_strand_id
1 'polypeptide(L)'
;MKFIIKQLQRQFGRRSKQLDPDQALALEELDADIAREEERGPRVGRQQHNLPSDHKPLPDHLPRENVRLDIDDTTCKGCGRVLHLIGAMRPAIV
;
A
#
# COMPACT_ATOMS: atom_id res chain seq x y z
N MET A 1 -20.66 -16.12 -10.38
CA MET A 1 -19.74 -15.11 -9.79
C MET A 1 -19.93 -13.68 -10.30
N LYS A 2 -19.90 -13.39 -11.61
CA LYS A 2 -20.01 -12.00 -12.15
C LYS A 2 -21.24 -11.22 -11.67
N PHE A 3 -22.36 -11.90 -11.44
CA PHE A 3 -23.59 -11.29 -10.94
C PHE A 3 -23.45 -10.76 -9.50
N ILE A 4 -22.84 -11.53 -8.60
CA ILE A 4 -22.64 -11.15 -7.19
C ILE A 4 -21.73 -9.92 -7.10
N ILE A 5 -20.62 -9.90 -7.84
CA ILE A 5 -19.70 -8.75 -7.88
C ILE A 5 -20.44 -7.49 -8.37
N LYS A 6 -21.25 -7.60 -9.44
CA LYS A 6 -22.02 -6.47 -9.99
C LYS A 6 -23.11 -5.98 -9.03
N GLN A 7 -23.72 -6.87 -8.25
CA GLN A 7 -24.68 -6.50 -7.21
C GLN A 7 -24.00 -5.77 -6.05
N LEU A 8 -22.89 -6.30 -5.54
CA LEU A 8 -22.10 -5.65 -4.47
C LEU A 8 -21.58 -4.27 -4.90
N GLN A 9 -21.13 -4.11 -6.15
CA GLN A 9 -20.71 -2.82 -6.70
C GLN A 9 -21.86 -1.80 -6.78
N ARG A 10 -23.10 -2.23 -7.01
CA ARG A 10 -24.26 -1.34 -7.03
C ARG A 10 -24.73 -0.97 -5.62
N GLN A 11 -24.73 -1.94 -4.71
CA GLN A 11 -25.18 -1.77 -3.34
C GLN A 11 -24.22 -0.93 -2.50
N PHE A 12 -22.91 -1.19 -2.64
CA PHE A 12 -21.87 -0.59 -1.81
C PHE A 12 -20.93 0.34 -2.58
N GLY A 13 -20.99 0.45 -3.91
CA GLY A 13 -20.03 1.23 -4.70
C GLY A 13 -19.96 2.71 -4.34
N ARG A 14 -20.86 3.54 -4.91
CA ARG A 14 -20.86 4.98 -4.61
C ARG A 14 -21.24 5.29 -3.16
N ARG A 15 -22.13 4.50 -2.55
CA ARG A 15 -22.61 4.70 -1.18
C ARG A 15 -21.52 4.50 -0.12
N SER A 16 -20.58 3.57 -0.30
CA SER A 16 -19.46 3.41 0.66
C SER A 16 -18.44 4.55 0.61
N LYS A 17 -18.47 5.37 -0.45
CA LYS A 17 -17.58 6.52 -0.64
C LYS A 17 -18.24 7.83 -0.28
N GLN A 18 -19.54 7.82 0.03
CA GLN A 18 -20.27 9.01 0.40
C GLN A 18 -20.12 9.19 1.91
N LEU A 19 -19.53 10.31 2.32
CA LEU A 19 -19.47 10.71 3.71
C LEU A 19 -20.83 11.28 4.12
N ASP A 20 -21.35 10.83 5.24
CA ASP A 20 -22.46 11.49 5.91
C ASP A 20 -21.98 12.81 6.55
N PRO A 21 -22.82 13.84 6.72
CA PRO A 21 -22.39 15.14 7.23
C PRO A 21 -21.59 15.09 8.55
N ASP A 22 -21.96 14.20 9.47
CA ASP A 22 -21.24 14.04 10.73
C ASP A 22 -19.81 13.50 10.50
N GLN A 23 -19.63 12.62 9.51
CA GLN A 23 -18.30 12.11 9.13
C GLN A 23 -17.45 13.18 8.44
N ALA A 24 -18.08 14.03 7.62
CA ALA A 24 -17.38 15.14 6.99
C ALA A 24 -16.87 16.13 8.06
N LEU A 25 -17.71 16.49 9.02
CA LEU A 25 -17.34 17.36 10.13
C LEU A 25 -16.21 16.77 10.99
N ALA A 26 -16.28 15.48 11.32
CA ALA A 26 -15.22 14.81 12.08
C ALA A 26 -13.85 14.82 11.36
N LEU A 27 -13.83 14.77 10.02
CA LEU A 27 -12.59 14.90 9.25
C LEU A 27 -12.04 16.33 9.29
N GLU A 28 -12.92 17.33 9.23
CA GLU A 28 -12.51 18.75 9.37
C GLU A 28 -11.93 19.04 10.76
N GLU A 29 -12.50 18.45 11.82
CA GLU A 29 -11.95 18.54 13.18
C GLU A 29 -10.56 17.89 13.28
N LEU A 30 -10.39 16.70 12.68
CA LEU A 30 -9.09 16.02 12.61
C LEU A 30 -8.05 16.86 11.84
N ASP A 31 -8.44 17.46 10.72
CA ASP A 31 -7.55 18.34 9.94
C ASP A 31 -7.14 19.58 10.76
N ALA A 32 -8.06 20.16 11.54
CA ALA A 32 -7.76 21.27 12.44
C ALA A 32 -6.80 20.88 13.57
N ASP A 33 -6.96 19.68 14.12
CA ASP A 33 -6.04 19.13 15.13
C ASP A 33 -4.66 18.85 14.56
N ILE A 34 -4.57 18.25 13.36
CA ILE A 34 -3.31 18.05 12.64
C ILE A 34 -2.60 19.39 12.43
N ALA A 35 -3.31 20.41 11.94
CA ALA A 35 -2.73 21.73 11.72
C ALA A 35 -2.19 22.37 13.03
N ARG A 36 -2.89 22.18 14.16
CA ARG A 36 -2.45 22.66 15.47
C ARG A 36 -1.19 21.95 15.95
N GLU A 37 -1.09 20.64 15.73
CA GLU A 37 0.11 19.87 16.06
C GLU A 37 1.28 20.23 15.15
N GLU A 38 1.04 20.44 13.85
CA GLU A 38 2.06 20.92 12.90
C GLU A 38 2.60 22.31 13.25
N GLU A 39 1.78 23.18 13.84
CA GLU A 39 2.20 24.50 14.34
C GLU A 39 3.01 24.40 15.64
N ARG A 40 2.68 23.43 16.51
CA ARG A 40 3.37 23.20 17.80
C ARG A 40 4.71 22.48 17.62
N GLY A 41 4.80 21.58 16.64
CA GLY A 41 6.01 20.85 16.34
C GLY A 41 7.06 21.70 15.62
N PRO A 42 8.36 21.37 15.73
CA PRO A 42 9.33 21.92 14.80
C PRO A 42 8.88 21.58 13.37
N ARG A 43 8.97 22.55 12.44
CA ARG A 43 8.72 22.33 11.01
C ARG A 43 9.82 21.45 10.43
N VAL A 44 9.74 20.15 10.70
CA VAL A 44 10.61 19.15 10.10
C VAL A 44 10.08 18.95 8.69
N GLY A 45 10.47 19.83 7.75
CA GLY A 45 10.04 19.76 6.36
C GLY A 45 10.22 18.33 5.86
N ARG A 46 9.13 17.73 5.34
CA ARG A 46 8.96 16.31 4.97
C ARG A 46 10.31 15.61 4.88
N GLN A 47 10.84 15.17 6.02
CA GLN A 47 12.07 14.42 6.00
C GLN A 47 11.68 13.17 5.24
N GLN A 48 12.22 13.03 4.03
CA GLN A 48 12.42 11.72 3.48
C GLN A 48 13.06 10.97 4.63
N HIS A 49 12.33 10.01 5.18
CA HIS A 49 12.85 9.14 6.20
C HIS A 49 13.91 8.28 5.50
N ASN A 50 15.03 8.89 5.13
CA ASN A 50 16.33 8.26 5.18
C ASN A 50 16.62 8.13 6.68
N LEU A 51 15.79 7.35 7.39
CA LEU A 51 16.33 6.67 8.55
C LEU A 51 17.54 5.93 7.95
N PRO A 52 18.76 6.20 8.45
CA PRO A 52 19.87 5.32 8.15
C PRO A 52 19.32 3.92 8.39
N SER A 53 19.44 3.04 7.40
CA SER A 53 19.17 1.64 7.64
C SER A 53 20.04 1.28 8.84
N ASP A 54 19.45 1.11 10.03
CA ASP A 54 20.18 0.76 11.26
C ASP A 54 20.93 -0.57 11.12
N HIS A 55 20.69 -1.26 10.00
CA HIS A 55 21.46 -2.38 9.53
C HIS A 55 22.83 -1.92 9.02
N LYS A 56 23.86 -2.06 9.87
CA LYS A 56 25.25 -2.11 9.41
C LYS A 56 25.39 -3.22 8.36
N PRO A 57 26.11 -2.97 7.26
CA PRO A 57 26.33 -3.98 6.23
C PRO A 57 27.02 -5.20 6.83
N LEU A 58 26.69 -6.39 6.31
CA LEU A 58 27.30 -7.64 6.75
C LEU A 58 28.84 -7.56 6.53
N PRO A 59 29.66 -7.72 7.59
CA PRO A 59 31.12 -7.71 7.50
C PRO A 59 31.70 -8.65 6.42
N ASP A 60 32.84 -8.28 5.84
CA ASP A 60 33.43 -8.99 4.69
C ASP A 60 33.90 -10.41 4.97
N HIS A 61 34.23 -10.71 6.22
CA HIS A 61 34.68 -12.05 6.63
C HIS A 61 33.51 -13.01 6.86
N LEU A 62 32.27 -12.53 6.83
CA LEU A 62 31.10 -13.37 6.96
C LEU A 62 30.66 -13.87 5.58
N PRO A 63 30.27 -15.15 5.46
CA PRO A 63 29.81 -15.71 4.21
C PRO A 63 28.53 -15.00 3.74
N ARG A 64 28.50 -14.65 2.45
CA ARG A 64 27.32 -14.10 1.78
C ARG A 64 26.63 -15.22 1.02
N GLU A 65 25.52 -15.69 1.54
CA GLU A 65 24.69 -16.70 0.87
C GLU A 65 23.48 -16.02 0.20
N ASN A 66 23.18 -16.42 -1.03
CA ASN A 66 21.95 -16.01 -1.73
C ASN A 66 21.04 -17.23 -1.87
N VAL A 67 19.96 -17.26 -1.09
CA VAL A 67 18.91 -18.29 -1.22
C VAL A 67 17.79 -17.74 -2.10
N ARG A 68 17.57 -18.37 -3.26
CA ARG A 68 16.38 -18.09 -4.08
C ARG A 68 15.21 -18.88 -3.52
N LEU A 69 14.20 -18.16 -3.05
CA LEU A 69 12.90 -18.71 -2.68
C LEU A 69 11.95 -18.43 -3.84
N ASP A 70 11.57 -19.50 -4.55
CA ASP A 70 10.56 -19.42 -5.60
C ASP A 70 9.20 -19.90 -5.07
N ILE A 71 8.15 -19.64 -5.84
CA ILE A 71 6.78 -20.07 -5.53
C ILE A 71 6.45 -21.37 -6.28
N ASP A 72 5.71 -22.26 -5.63
CA ASP A 72 5.31 -23.54 -6.24
C ASP A 72 4.37 -23.37 -7.44
N ASP A 73 3.56 -22.31 -7.44
CA ASP A 73 2.57 -22.04 -8.46
C ASP A 73 2.60 -20.57 -8.87
N THR A 74 2.80 -20.33 -10.17
CA THR A 74 2.74 -19.01 -10.78
C THR A 74 1.31 -18.50 -10.96
N THR A 75 0.31 -19.19 -10.40
CA THR A 75 -1.11 -18.79 -10.47
C THR A 75 -1.58 -18.26 -9.13
N CYS A 76 -2.13 -17.05 -9.13
CA CYS A 76 -2.70 -16.45 -7.93
C CYS A 76 -3.91 -17.27 -7.43
N LYS A 77 -3.80 -17.87 -6.25
CA LYS A 77 -4.88 -18.67 -5.64
C LYS A 77 -6.19 -17.90 -5.40
N GLY A 78 -6.14 -16.57 -5.32
CA GLY A 78 -7.33 -15.73 -5.11
C GLY A 78 -8.08 -15.35 -6.39
N CYS A 79 -7.38 -15.13 -7.51
CA CYS A 79 -8.01 -14.64 -8.74
C CYS A 79 -7.73 -15.47 -10.00
N GLY A 80 -6.90 -16.52 -9.90
CA GLY A 80 -6.58 -17.44 -11.00
C GLY A 80 -5.68 -16.85 -12.09
N ARG A 81 -5.13 -15.65 -11.90
CA ARG A 81 -4.24 -15.00 -12.89
C ARG A 81 -2.79 -15.42 -12.72
N VAL A 82 -2.04 -15.43 -13.82
CA VAL A 82 -0.60 -15.66 -13.83
C VAL A 82 0.13 -14.51 -13.14
N LEU A 83 1.03 -14.86 -12.23
CA LEU A 83 1.95 -13.98 -11.53
C LEU A 83 3.12 -13.68 -12.47
N HIS A 84 3.54 -12.42 -12.50
CA HIS A 84 4.66 -11.97 -13.30
C HIS A 84 5.76 -11.45 -12.38
N LEU A 85 7.02 -11.62 -12.81
CA LEU A 85 8.17 -11.08 -12.10
C LEU A 85 8.07 -9.55 -12.01
N ILE A 86 8.32 -9.02 -10.82
CA ILE A 86 8.38 -7.57 -10.60
C ILE A 86 9.51 -6.99 -11.46
N GLY A 87 9.20 -5.97 -12.28
CA GLY A 87 10.15 -5.35 -13.20
C GLY A 87 10.19 -5.98 -14.61
N ALA A 88 9.49 -7.09 -14.84
CA ALA A 88 9.28 -7.57 -16.20
C ALA A 88 8.29 -6.65 -16.94
N MET A 89 8.60 -6.29 -18.19
CA MET A 89 7.66 -5.59 -19.06
C MET A 89 6.43 -6.48 -19.25
N ARG A 90 5.25 -5.99 -18.87
CA ARG A 90 4.01 -6.76 -19.07
C ARG A 90 3.81 -6.97 -20.56
N PRO A 91 3.56 -8.21 -21.04
CA PRO A 91 3.17 -8.40 -22.42
C PRO A 91 1.87 -7.62 -22.67
N ALA A 92 1.82 -6.90 -23.79
CA ALA A 92 0.60 -6.24 -24.22
C ALA A 92 -0.52 -7.28 -24.31
N ILE A 93 -1.64 -7.00 -23.65
CA ILE A 93 -2.85 -7.82 -23.79
C ILE A 93 -3.33 -7.60 -25.24
N VAL A 94 -3.17 -8.62 -26.09
CA VAL A 94 -3.84 -8.71 -27.40
C VAL A 94 -5.19 -9.37 -27.20
#